data_AF-A0A3A0AHG8-F1
#
_entry.id   AF-A0A3A0AHG8-F1
#
_cell.length_a   1.000
_cell.length_b   1.000
_cell.length_c   1.000
_cell.angle_alpha   90.00
_cell.angle_beta   90.00
_cell.angle_gamma   90.00
#
_symmetry.space_group_name_H-M   'P 1'
#
loop_
_entity.id
_entity.type
_entity.pdbx_description
1 polymer ?
#
loop_
_entity_poly.entity_id
_entity_poly.type
_entity_poly.pdbx_seq_one_letter_code
_entity_poly.pdbx_strand_id
1 'polypeptide(L)'
;MALVGLGLVVAGALRMAAPAGAVAPGNAAFRAVWERPDGPVADGLVSRTWIWGPEANTPIIMEPYAEAPGGMREVQYFDKSRMEITNPNGDPNSIWYVTNGLLVMELITGQLQTGDNQFEQRNPAQVNVAGDADDPQGVTYATIAGVLDAAPLPAGATVTWRLARDGSVVTDLDLADYGVTVAYHVQVEGIDHQIAAPFWEFMNSSGAVYEHGQLVQAGLFPDPFYATGYPISEAYWVRVKLAGVERDVLVQCFQRRCLTYTPSNDPAWRVEAGNVGLHYRVWRTGEASNPTATATATAPSGPTEPGTTATATASATNSPTSTATRTATWTATATATETVTVIQCDNAYPDFCIPPPPPDLDCDDFWQRDFRALPPDPHNLDPDRDGIACESTPTATATSTATATNTATSTATATQGSGSNPDEARCLNDTESQFLTLINNYRQSLGLEPFRVSRALNIASYRHSADMEERNYFDHNTKLPLPPGQSGPSPWDRMSDAGYNYNTYKAENIARGYSTAQQVFNAWKSSSGHDANMKNPNLKAIGIGLHVDPNDQYVYFWTTDFGGVIDAGPGC
;
A
#
# COMPACT_ATOMS: atom_id res chain seq x y z
N MET A 1 16.81 -54.72 50.51
CA MET A 1 17.55 -54.28 49.31
C MET A 1 16.55 -53.99 48.22
N ALA A 2 16.80 -52.97 47.40
CA ALA A 2 15.90 -52.53 46.34
C ALA A 2 16.00 -53.43 45.09
N LEU A 3 14.96 -53.38 44.24
CA LEU A 3 15.13 -53.27 42.79
C LEU A 3 13.84 -52.75 42.14
N VAL A 4 13.94 -51.57 41.55
CA VAL A 4 12.93 -50.98 40.65
C VAL A 4 13.21 -51.51 39.24
N GLY A 5 12.18 -51.87 38.49
CA GLY A 5 12.29 -52.29 37.08
C GLY A 5 11.15 -51.68 36.26
N LEU A 6 11.50 -50.83 35.29
CA LEU A 6 10.56 -50.07 34.47
C LEU A 6 9.56 -50.96 33.70
N GLY A 7 8.28 -50.58 33.74
CA GLY A 7 7.31 -51.03 32.75
C GLY A 7 7.48 -50.23 31.44
N LEU A 8 7.82 -50.93 30.35
CA LEU A 8 7.91 -50.32 29.03
C LEU A 8 6.50 -50.13 28.45
N VAL A 9 5.87 -48.99 28.72
CA VAL A 9 4.64 -48.60 28.03
C VAL A 9 4.99 -48.25 26.60
N VAL A 10 4.74 -49.18 25.67
CA VAL A 10 4.78 -48.91 24.24
C VAL A 10 3.59 -48.00 23.91
N ALA A 11 3.81 -46.70 24.02
CA ALA A 11 2.90 -45.70 23.49
C ALA A 11 2.89 -45.85 21.96
N GLY A 12 1.90 -46.60 21.47
CA GLY A 12 1.60 -46.64 20.04
C GLY A 12 1.26 -45.22 19.61
N ALA A 13 2.19 -44.57 18.91
CA ALA A 13 1.98 -43.24 18.35
C ALA A 13 0.82 -43.34 17.36
N LEU A 14 -0.37 -42.94 17.82
CA LEU A 14 -1.54 -42.78 16.97
C LEU A 14 -1.22 -41.61 16.05
N ARG A 15 -0.63 -41.91 14.90
CA ARG A 15 -0.37 -40.94 13.83
C ARG A 15 -1.71 -40.36 13.43
N MET A 16 -2.02 -39.17 13.93
CA MET A 16 -3.06 -38.34 13.34
C MET A 16 -2.70 -38.17 11.88
N ALA A 17 -3.58 -38.63 10.99
CA ALA A 17 -3.39 -38.41 9.57
C ALA A 17 -3.45 -36.89 9.33
N ALA A 18 -2.42 -36.34 8.70
CA ALA A 18 -2.52 -35.00 8.13
C ALA A 18 -3.72 -34.96 7.15
N PRO A 19 -4.41 -33.82 7.01
CA PRO A 19 -5.44 -33.68 5.99
C PRO A 19 -4.87 -33.91 4.59
N ALA A 20 -5.75 -34.17 3.62
CA ALA A 20 -5.35 -34.40 2.24
C ALA A 20 -4.48 -33.24 1.71
N GLY A 21 -3.44 -33.58 0.95
CA GLY A 21 -2.36 -32.65 0.62
C GLY A 21 -2.81 -31.45 -0.21
N ALA A 22 -2.27 -30.29 0.15
CA ALA A 22 -2.39 -29.04 -0.58
C ALA A 22 -2.14 -29.20 -2.09
N VAL A 23 -3.02 -28.65 -2.92
CA VAL A 23 -2.84 -28.63 -4.38
C VAL A 23 -2.14 -27.33 -4.78
N ALA A 24 -0.91 -27.48 -5.26
CA ALA A 24 -0.08 -26.35 -5.66
C ALA A 24 -0.69 -25.59 -6.86
N PRO A 25 -0.55 -24.24 -6.92
CA PRO A 25 -1.20 -23.39 -7.93
C PRO A 25 -0.93 -23.72 -9.40
N GLY A 26 -1.80 -23.17 -10.26
CA GLY A 26 -1.94 -23.55 -11.67
C GLY A 26 -0.81 -23.12 -12.60
N ASN A 27 0.01 -22.13 -12.20
CA ASN A 27 1.22 -21.72 -12.91
C ASN A 27 2.40 -21.57 -11.93
N ALA A 28 3.62 -21.42 -12.46
CA ALA A 28 4.84 -21.36 -11.65
C ALA A 28 4.93 -20.10 -10.78
N ALA A 29 4.39 -18.96 -11.24
CA ALA A 29 4.46 -17.69 -10.52
C ALA A 29 3.51 -17.68 -9.30
N PHE A 30 2.25 -18.08 -9.48
CA PHE A 30 1.31 -18.28 -8.38
C PHE A 30 1.84 -19.32 -7.38
N ARG A 31 2.50 -20.38 -7.87
CA ARG A 31 3.13 -21.38 -7.01
C ARG A 31 4.24 -20.78 -6.15
N ALA A 32 5.16 -19.99 -6.72
CA ALA A 32 6.24 -19.38 -5.94
C ALA A 32 5.71 -18.46 -4.82
N VAL A 33 4.65 -17.68 -5.09
CA VAL A 33 4.01 -16.80 -4.10
C VAL A 33 3.27 -17.59 -3.02
N TRP A 34 2.61 -18.69 -3.39
CA TRP A 34 1.91 -19.56 -2.46
C TRP A 34 2.88 -20.36 -1.57
N GLU A 35 3.86 -21.00 -2.20
CA GLU A 35 4.79 -21.95 -1.59
C GLU A 35 5.69 -21.27 -0.54
N ARG A 36 6.03 -19.98 -0.72
CA ARG A 36 6.83 -19.22 0.26
C ARG A 36 6.26 -19.31 1.68
N PRO A 37 5.08 -18.74 2.02
CA PRO A 37 4.53 -18.84 3.35
C PRO A 37 3.75 -20.14 3.62
N ASP A 38 3.06 -20.71 2.63
CA ASP A 38 2.10 -21.80 2.87
C ASP A 38 2.67 -23.19 2.59
N GLY A 39 3.74 -23.31 1.79
CA GLY A 39 4.41 -24.60 1.53
C GLY A 39 4.92 -25.29 2.82
N PRO A 40 5.63 -24.60 3.74
CA PRO A 40 6.06 -25.21 5.00
C PRO A 40 4.91 -25.57 5.95
N VAL A 41 3.73 -24.94 5.79
CA VAL A 41 2.50 -25.31 6.51
C VAL A 41 1.90 -26.58 5.91
N ALA A 42 1.83 -26.66 4.58
CA ALA A 42 1.36 -27.82 3.83
C ALA A 42 2.21 -29.08 4.08
N ASP A 43 3.53 -28.92 4.16
CA ASP A 43 4.47 -30.01 4.47
C ASP A 43 4.48 -30.40 5.96
N GLY A 44 3.74 -29.70 6.82
CA GLY A 44 3.70 -29.93 8.26
C GLY A 44 5.01 -29.59 9.00
N LEU A 45 5.86 -28.74 8.39
CA LEU A 45 7.15 -28.31 8.94
C LEU A 45 7.00 -27.18 9.97
N VAL A 46 5.93 -26.38 9.85
CA VAL A 46 5.53 -25.35 10.81
C VAL A 46 4.03 -25.41 11.09
N SER A 47 3.63 -24.91 12.27
CA SER A 47 2.23 -24.74 12.64
C SER A 47 1.94 -23.24 12.79
N ARG A 48 1.16 -22.68 11.86
CA ARG A 48 0.67 -21.29 11.84
C ARG A 48 -0.58 -21.18 10.97
N THR A 49 -1.28 -20.05 11.04
CA THR A 49 -2.36 -19.75 10.09
C THR A 49 -1.88 -19.73 8.64
N TRP A 50 -2.77 -20.06 7.70
CA TRP A 50 -2.52 -19.99 6.25
C TRP A 50 -2.53 -18.53 5.78
N ILE A 51 -1.62 -18.17 4.88
CA ILE A 51 -1.61 -16.85 4.24
C ILE A 51 -2.55 -16.83 3.04
N TRP A 52 -2.58 -17.85 2.19
CA TRP A 52 -3.44 -17.91 1.00
C TRP A 52 -4.58 -18.91 1.21
N GLY A 53 -4.24 -20.08 1.73
CA GLY A 53 -5.14 -21.22 1.89
C GLY A 53 -4.46 -22.52 1.47
N PRO A 54 -5.05 -23.69 1.78
CA PRO A 54 -4.45 -24.98 1.48
C PRO A 54 -4.36 -25.28 -0.01
N GLU A 55 -5.24 -24.70 -0.84
CA GLU A 55 -5.20 -24.87 -2.29
C GLU A 55 -5.89 -23.70 -3.01
N ALA A 56 -5.84 -23.72 -4.34
CA ALA A 56 -6.59 -22.81 -5.19
C ALA A 56 -8.04 -23.30 -5.39
N ASN A 57 -9.00 -22.42 -5.12
CA ASN A 57 -10.45 -22.67 -5.23
C ASN A 57 -10.98 -22.62 -6.68
N THR A 58 -10.14 -22.25 -7.64
CA THR A 58 -10.47 -22.25 -9.08
C THR A 58 -9.29 -22.76 -9.90
N PRO A 59 -9.52 -23.25 -11.14
CA PRO A 59 -8.47 -23.20 -12.17
C PRO A 59 -8.02 -21.75 -12.40
N ILE A 60 -6.96 -21.56 -13.19
CA ILE A 60 -6.68 -20.23 -13.76
C ILE A 60 -7.85 -19.86 -14.67
N ILE A 61 -8.38 -18.66 -14.45
CA ILE A 61 -9.41 -18.04 -15.28
C ILE A 61 -8.85 -16.78 -15.92
N MET A 62 -9.40 -16.40 -17.07
CA MET A 62 -9.13 -15.10 -17.68
C MET A 62 -10.22 -14.12 -17.27
N GLU A 63 -9.86 -13.01 -16.65
CA GLU A 63 -10.79 -11.91 -16.33
C GLU A 63 -10.52 -10.69 -17.22
N PRO A 64 -11.55 -9.93 -17.66
CA PRO A 64 -11.33 -8.67 -18.35
C PRO A 64 -10.55 -7.68 -17.51
N TYR A 65 -9.54 -7.05 -18.13
CA TYR A 65 -8.80 -5.94 -17.56
C TYR A 65 -8.23 -5.06 -18.69
N ALA A 66 -8.59 -3.78 -18.74
CA ALA A 66 -8.41 -2.93 -19.93
C ALA A 66 -6.94 -2.80 -20.38
N GLU A 67 -6.01 -2.67 -19.45
CA GLU A 67 -4.57 -2.48 -19.69
C GLU A 67 -3.80 -3.81 -19.81
N ALA A 68 -4.45 -4.96 -19.57
CA ALA A 68 -3.79 -6.25 -19.73
C ALA A 68 -3.57 -6.59 -21.22
N PRO A 69 -2.47 -7.23 -21.60
CA PRO A 69 -2.25 -7.67 -22.99
C PRO A 69 -3.39 -8.54 -23.53
N GLY A 70 -4.12 -8.04 -24.52
CA GLY A 70 -5.32 -8.70 -25.07
C GLY A 70 -6.62 -8.42 -24.29
N GLY A 71 -6.61 -7.46 -23.35
CA GLY A 71 -7.76 -7.05 -22.55
C GLY A 71 -8.15 -8.04 -21.45
N MET A 72 -7.30 -9.02 -21.14
CA MET A 72 -7.58 -10.12 -20.21
C MET A 72 -6.36 -10.41 -19.33
N ARG A 73 -6.56 -10.56 -18.01
CA ARG A 73 -5.54 -10.96 -17.03
C ARG A 73 -5.75 -12.40 -16.56
N GLU A 74 -4.68 -13.11 -16.21
CA GLU A 74 -4.78 -14.41 -15.52
C GLU A 74 -5.15 -14.19 -14.05
N VAL A 75 -6.11 -14.95 -13.53
CA VAL A 75 -6.54 -14.91 -12.12
C VAL A 75 -6.73 -16.32 -11.56
N GLN A 76 -6.36 -16.52 -10.30
CA GLN A 76 -6.69 -17.73 -9.54
C GLN A 76 -7.15 -17.36 -8.12
N TYR A 77 -8.28 -17.91 -7.67
CA TYR A 77 -8.85 -17.64 -6.35
C TYR A 77 -8.37 -18.64 -5.29
N PHE A 78 -8.23 -18.16 -4.06
CA PHE A 78 -7.85 -18.92 -2.86
C PHE A 78 -8.86 -18.61 -1.74
N ASP A 79 -8.69 -19.18 -0.55
CA ASP A 79 -9.56 -18.89 0.59
C ASP A 79 -9.44 -17.42 1.01
N LYS A 80 -8.19 -16.98 1.24
CA LYS A 80 -7.86 -15.70 1.88
C LYS A 80 -7.41 -14.61 0.91
N SER A 81 -7.46 -14.87 -0.40
CA SER A 81 -7.07 -13.90 -1.43
C SER A 81 -7.42 -14.34 -2.86
N ARG A 82 -7.01 -13.55 -3.86
CA ARG A 82 -6.75 -14.02 -5.22
C ARG A 82 -5.28 -13.81 -5.55
N MET A 83 -4.79 -14.47 -6.59
CA MET A 83 -3.56 -14.11 -7.28
C MET A 83 -3.91 -13.73 -8.71
N GLU A 84 -3.23 -12.74 -9.27
CA GLU A 84 -3.44 -12.29 -10.65
C GLU A 84 -2.12 -11.89 -11.33
N ILE A 85 -2.05 -12.08 -12.65
CA ILE A 85 -0.99 -11.57 -13.51
C ILE A 85 -1.67 -10.68 -14.56
N THR A 86 -1.58 -9.37 -14.36
CA THR A 86 -2.14 -8.36 -15.28
C THR A 86 -1.24 -8.14 -16.50
N ASN A 87 0.08 -8.15 -16.32
CA ASN A 87 1.04 -8.06 -17.42
C ASN A 87 1.96 -9.30 -17.47
N PRO A 88 1.61 -10.35 -18.25
CA PRO A 88 2.45 -11.54 -18.40
C PRO A 88 3.76 -11.31 -19.15
N ASN A 89 4.02 -10.09 -19.67
CA ASN A 89 5.30 -9.68 -20.23
C ASN A 89 6.16 -8.88 -19.24
N GLY A 90 5.69 -8.69 -18.00
CA GLY A 90 6.45 -8.04 -16.92
C GLY A 90 7.61 -8.91 -16.42
N ASP A 91 8.43 -8.36 -15.52
CA ASP A 91 9.55 -9.08 -14.92
C ASP A 91 9.07 -10.16 -13.93
N PRO A 92 9.22 -11.47 -14.23
CA PRO A 92 8.73 -12.54 -13.36
C PRO A 92 9.46 -12.65 -12.02
N ASN A 93 10.55 -11.90 -11.83
CA ASN A 93 11.30 -11.83 -10.58
C ASN A 93 10.87 -10.65 -9.68
N SER A 94 10.07 -9.71 -10.19
CA SER A 94 9.47 -8.67 -9.35
C SER A 94 8.47 -9.30 -8.39
N ILE A 95 8.52 -8.90 -7.12
CA ILE A 95 7.53 -9.33 -6.13
C ILE A 95 6.10 -8.95 -6.55
N TRP A 96 5.96 -7.90 -7.37
CA TRP A 96 4.68 -7.40 -7.89
C TRP A 96 4.26 -8.01 -9.23
N TYR A 97 5.01 -8.99 -9.77
CA TYR A 97 4.59 -9.73 -10.97
C TYR A 97 3.26 -10.47 -10.77
N VAL A 98 3.06 -10.96 -9.54
CA VAL A 98 1.77 -11.47 -9.06
C VAL A 98 1.23 -10.47 -8.04
N THR A 99 0.07 -9.89 -8.33
CA THR A 99 -0.69 -9.05 -7.39
C THR A 99 -1.87 -9.83 -6.80
N ASN A 100 -2.61 -9.24 -5.85
CA ASN A 100 -3.71 -9.92 -5.16
C ASN A 100 -5.06 -9.18 -5.27
N GLY A 101 -5.19 -8.25 -6.22
CA GLY A 101 -6.34 -7.37 -6.35
C GLY A 101 -6.51 -6.35 -5.23
N LEU A 102 -7.56 -5.54 -5.32
CA LEU A 102 -8.01 -4.62 -4.26
C LEU A 102 -9.23 -5.20 -3.53
N LEU A 103 -9.22 -6.52 -3.33
CA LEU A 103 -10.35 -7.36 -2.91
C LEU A 103 -11.28 -6.75 -1.85
N VAL A 104 -10.72 -6.21 -0.78
CA VAL A 104 -11.52 -5.65 0.32
C VAL A 104 -12.01 -4.25 -0.01
N MET A 105 -11.18 -3.40 -0.64
CA MET A 105 -11.63 -2.09 -1.11
C MET A 105 -12.82 -2.24 -2.07
N GLU A 106 -12.73 -3.18 -3.02
CA GLU A 106 -13.79 -3.49 -3.99
C GLU A 106 -15.06 -4.03 -3.28
N LEU A 107 -14.93 -4.91 -2.28
CA LEU A 107 -16.05 -5.44 -1.47
C LEU A 107 -16.76 -4.36 -0.63
N ILE A 108 -16.00 -3.42 -0.06
CA ILE A 108 -16.51 -2.36 0.82
C ILE A 108 -17.16 -1.24 0.01
N THR A 109 -16.48 -0.73 -1.01
CA THR A 109 -16.96 0.40 -1.84
C THR A 109 -17.98 -0.02 -2.90
N GLY A 110 -18.00 -1.31 -3.26
CA GLY A 110 -18.74 -1.82 -4.39
C GLY A 110 -18.09 -1.52 -5.75
N GLN A 111 -16.91 -0.88 -5.81
CA GLN A 111 -16.23 -0.52 -7.06
C GLN A 111 -15.38 -1.68 -7.56
N LEU A 112 -15.92 -2.47 -8.48
CA LEU A 112 -15.22 -3.61 -9.08
C LEU A 112 -14.15 -3.11 -10.05
N GLN A 113 -12.87 -3.42 -9.82
CA GLN A 113 -11.80 -2.99 -10.73
C GLN A 113 -11.80 -3.83 -12.03
N THR A 114 -11.81 -3.11 -13.16
CA THR A 114 -11.81 -3.64 -14.54
C THR A 114 -10.72 -3.02 -15.42
N GLY A 115 -9.91 -2.14 -14.86
CA GLY A 115 -8.68 -1.57 -15.43
C GLY A 115 -7.98 -0.71 -14.38
N ASP A 116 -6.79 -0.20 -14.69
CA ASP A 116 -5.97 0.61 -13.77
C ASP A 116 -6.78 1.75 -13.15
N ASN A 117 -7.55 2.46 -14.00
CA ASN A 117 -8.47 3.52 -13.61
C ASN A 117 -9.93 3.25 -14.04
N GLN A 118 -10.31 1.98 -14.27
CA GLN A 118 -11.67 1.61 -14.70
C GLN A 118 -12.38 0.76 -13.64
N PHE A 119 -13.61 1.15 -13.32
CA PHE A 119 -14.41 0.55 -12.26
C PHE A 119 -15.87 0.32 -12.70
N GLU A 120 -16.42 -0.83 -12.36
CA GLU A 120 -17.84 -1.15 -12.47
C GLU A 120 -18.50 -1.02 -11.09
N GLN A 121 -19.46 -0.09 -10.93
CA GLN A 121 -20.14 0.09 -9.65
C GLN A 121 -21.16 -1.02 -9.38
N ARG A 122 -21.08 -1.59 -8.19
CA ARG A 122 -22.00 -2.59 -7.63
C ARG A 122 -22.45 -2.20 -6.22
N ASN A 123 -23.30 -3.02 -5.62
CA ASN A 123 -23.63 -2.88 -4.20
C ASN A 123 -22.48 -3.40 -3.33
N PRO A 124 -22.07 -2.67 -2.27
CA PRO A 124 -21.21 -3.18 -1.21
C PRO A 124 -21.64 -4.54 -0.64
N ALA A 125 -20.67 -5.39 -0.32
CA ALA A 125 -20.93 -6.75 0.08
C ALA A 125 -21.53 -6.85 1.50
N GLN A 126 -22.68 -7.51 1.60
CA GLN A 126 -23.40 -7.79 2.85
C GLN A 126 -22.85 -9.01 3.61
N VAL A 127 -21.66 -9.49 3.23
CA VAL A 127 -20.99 -10.64 3.85
C VAL A 127 -20.28 -10.19 5.13
N ASN A 128 -20.37 -10.98 6.19
CA ASN A 128 -19.68 -10.72 7.45
C ASN A 128 -18.16 -10.73 7.22
N VAL A 129 -17.44 -9.74 7.76
CA VAL A 129 -15.98 -9.62 7.64
C VAL A 129 -15.27 -10.70 8.46
N ALA A 130 -15.85 -11.04 9.61
CA ALA A 130 -15.38 -12.05 10.56
C ALA A 130 -16.58 -12.75 11.22
N GLY A 131 -16.35 -13.91 11.82
CA GLY A 131 -17.39 -14.70 12.49
C GLY A 131 -18.08 -15.74 11.60
N ASP A 132 -19.05 -16.43 12.20
CA ASP A 132 -19.91 -17.40 11.52
C ASP A 132 -20.75 -16.69 10.44
N ALA A 133 -20.92 -17.35 9.28
CA ALA A 133 -21.65 -16.77 8.15
C ALA A 133 -23.16 -16.59 8.39
N ASP A 134 -23.71 -17.21 9.44
CA ASP A 134 -25.11 -17.08 9.88
C ASP A 134 -25.30 -16.06 11.01
N ASP A 135 -24.25 -15.35 11.42
CA ASP A 135 -24.31 -14.33 12.47
C ASP A 135 -25.08 -13.08 11.98
N PRO A 136 -26.26 -12.76 12.55
CA PRO A 136 -27.05 -11.60 12.16
C PRO A 136 -26.56 -10.29 12.79
N GLN A 137 -25.58 -10.34 13.70
CA GLN A 137 -24.97 -9.18 14.38
C GLN A 137 -23.53 -8.91 13.90
N GLY A 138 -22.93 -9.81 13.13
CA GLY A 138 -21.59 -9.62 12.57
C GLY A 138 -21.49 -8.35 11.71
N VAL A 139 -20.35 -7.67 11.76
CA VAL A 139 -20.06 -6.50 10.91
C VAL A 139 -19.79 -6.97 9.48
N THR A 140 -20.38 -6.29 8.48
CA THR A 140 -20.24 -6.63 7.05
C THR A 140 -19.25 -5.71 6.35
N TYR A 141 -18.75 -6.07 5.16
CA TYR A 141 -17.93 -5.14 4.36
C TYR A 141 -18.68 -3.83 4.08
N ALA A 142 -19.99 -3.90 3.79
CA ALA A 142 -20.85 -2.73 3.65
C ALA A 142 -20.98 -1.89 4.94
N THR A 143 -20.82 -2.50 6.12
CA THR A 143 -20.76 -1.77 7.40
C THR A 143 -19.44 -0.99 7.52
N ILE A 144 -18.31 -1.58 7.09
CA ILE A 144 -16.99 -0.90 7.12
C ILE A 144 -16.98 0.35 6.22
N ALA A 145 -17.80 0.39 5.16
CA ALA A 145 -17.90 1.54 4.26
C ALA A 145 -18.26 2.85 4.99
N GLY A 146 -18.97 2.78 6.12
CA GLY A 146 -19.33 3.94 6.94
C GLY A 146 -18.21 4.46 7.85
N VAL A 147 -17.05 3.80 7.88
CA VAL A 147 -15.91 4.16 8.76
C VAL A 147 -14.57 4.27 8.01
N LEU A 148 -14.59 4.36 6.67
CA LEU A 148 -13.39 4.60 5.86
C LEU A 148 -12.76 5.98 6.16
N ASP A 149 -13.58 7.02 6.33
CA ASP A 149 -13.12 8.39 6.62
C ASP A 149 -12.83 8.65 8.12
N ALA A 150 -12.65 7.59 8.92
CA ALA A 150 -12.37 7.72 10.34
C ALA A 150 -10.95 8.24 10.58
N ALA A 151 -10.84 9.36 11.31
CA ALA A 151 -9.56 9.96 11.65
C ALA A 151 -8.68 8.99 12.48
N PRO A 152 -7.36 8.97 12.23
CA PRO A 152 -6.45 8.03 12.88
C PRO A 152 -6.39 8.25 14.40
N LEU A 153 -6.30 7.15 15.15
CA LEU A 153 -6.01 7.22 16.58
C LEU A 153 -4.63 7.89 16.84
N PRO A 154 -4.43 8.58 17.97
CA PRO A 154 -3.12 9.09 18.36
C PRO A 154 -2.08 7.96 18.49
N ALA A 155 -0.83 8.22 18.13
CA ALA A 155 0.24 7.23 18.22
C ALA A 155 0.37 6.63 19.64
N GLY A 156 0.40 5.29 19.72
CA GLY A 156 0.43 4.55 20.99
C GLY A 156 -0.90 4.47 21.76
N ALA A 157 -2.00 5.03 21.26
CA ALA A 157 -3.31 4.94 21.91
C ALA A 157 -3.84 3.50 21.99
N THR A 158 -4.55 3.19 23.06
CA THR A 158 -5.24 1.90 23.26
C THR A 158 -6.50 1.82 22.40
N VAL A 159 -6.62 0.76 21.61
CA VAL A 159 -7.77 0.52 20.72
C VAL A 159 -8.97 0.08 21.55
N THR A 160 -9.91 0.99 21.76
CA THR A 160 -11.14 0.83 22.57
C THR A 160 -12.41 1.11 21.79
N TRP A 161 -12.32 1.32 20.48
CA TRP A 161 -13.48 1.52 19.62
C TRP A 161 -14.13 0.19 19.28
N ARG A 162 -15.44 0.11 19.53
CA ARG A 162 -16.31 -1.00 19.15
C ARG A 162 -17.21 -0.57 18.00
N LEU A 163 -17.21 -1.35 16.92
CA LEU A 163 -18.10 -1.16 15.76
C LEU A 163 -19.26 -2.17 15.80
N ALA A 164 -20.48 -1.67 15.68
CA ALA A 164 -21.69 -2.49 15.54
C ALA A 164 -22.13 -2.63 14.07
N ARG A 165 -22.99 -3.62 13.77
CA ARG A 165 -23.46 -3.93 12.41
C ARG A 165 -24.17 -2.76 11.71
N ASP A 166 -24.80 -1.88 12.47
CA ASP A 166 -25.50 -0.69 11.96
C ASP A 166 -24.55 0.48 11.60
N GLY A 167 -23.24 0.31 11.78
CA GLY A 167 -22.23 1.34 11.52
C GLY A 167 -21.94 2.24 12.72
N SER A 168 -22.61 2.05 13.86
CA SER A 168 -22.31 2.84 15.05
C SER A 168 -20.97 2.44 15.67
N VAL A 169 -20.15 3.45 15.98
CA VAL A 169 -18.89 3.32 16.71
C VAL A 169 -19.06 3.87 18.11
N VAL A 170 -18.68 3.10 19.13
CA VAL A 170 -18.67 3.52 20.54
C VAL A 170 -17.31 3.27 21.18
N THR A 171 -16.91 4.12 22.11
CA THR A 171 -15.75 3.85 22.97
C THR A 171 -16.19 2.95 24.13
N ASP A 172 -15.67 1.74 24.17
CA ASP A 172 -15.91 0.73 25.20
C ASP A 172 -14.59 0.51 25.96
N LEU A 173 -14.51 1.06 27.17
CA LEU A 173 -13.27 1.12 27.95
C LEU A 173 -12.84 -0.24 28.51
N ASP A 174 -13.75 -1.20 28.64
CA ASP A 174 -13.44 -2.55 29.13
C ASP A 174 -12.54 -3.30 28.13
N LEU A 175 -12.56 -2.89 26.85
CA LEU A 175 -11.65 -3.40 25.81
C LEU A 175 -10.18 -3.06 26.06
N ALA A 176 -9.88 -2.09 26.93
CA ALA A 176 -8.51 -1.75 27.31
C ALA A 176 -7.81 -2.91 28.04
N ASP A 177 -8.56 -3.82 28.68
CA ASP A 177 -8.02 -5.01 29.34
C ASP A 177 -7.34 -5.98 28.36
N TYR A 178 -7.67 -5.93 27.07
CA TYR A 178 -6.97 -6.68 26.03
C TYR A 178 -5.60 -6.10 25.65
N GLY A 179 -5.27 -4.89 26.11
CA GLY A 179 -3.93 -4.28 25.97
C GLY A 179 -3.50 -3.93 24.55
N VAL A 180 -4.42 -3.89 23.58
CA VAL A 180 -4.09 -3.57 22.18
C VAL A 180 -3.90 -2.07 22.01
N THR A 181 -2.75 -1.66 21.46
CA THR A 181 -2.46 -0.29 21.02
C THR A 181 -2.33 -0.19 19.51
N VAL A 182 -2.30 1.04 18.99
CA VAL A 182 -1.78 1.32 17.64
C VAL A 182 -0.26 1.38 17.63
N ALA A 183 0.36 0.91 16.54
CA ALA A 183 1.82 0.73 16.43
C ALA A 183 2.47 1.37 15.20
N TYR A 184 1.75 1.57 14.11
CA TYR A 184 2.32 2.13 12.87
C TYR A 184 1.29 2.99 12.13
N HIS A 185 1.67 4.22 11.80
CA HIS A 185 0.81 5.17 11.09
C HIS A 185 1.14 5.15 9.60
N VAL A 186 0.14 4.82 8.78
CA VAL A 186 0.23 4.95 7.32
C VAL A 186 -0.45 6.24 6.91
N GLN A 187 0.35 7.20 6.45
CA GLN A 187 -0.12 8.45 5.87
C GLN A 187 0.41 8.59 4.44
N VAL A 188 -0.40 8.18 3.47
CA VAL A 188 -0.17 8.40 2.03
C VAL A 188 -1.39 9.08 1.42
N GLU A 189 -1.32 9.52 0.18
CA GLU A 189 -2.44 10.21 -0.46
C GLU A 189 -3.71 9.34 -0.44
N GLY A 190 -4.80 9.88 0.10
CA GLY A 190 -6.08 9.17 0.25
C GLY A 190 -6.12 8.09 1.35
N ILE A 191 -5.07 7.94 2.17
CA ILE A 191 -4.99 6.95 3.25
C ILE A 191 -4.30 7.56 4.48
N ASP A 192 -5.05 7.70 5.58
CA ASP A 192 -4.53 8.24 6.85
C ASP A 192 -5.01 7.38 8.03
N HIS A 193 -4.31 6.26 8.28
CA HIS A 193 -4.77 5.24 9.24
C HIS A 193 -3.64 4.67 10.10
N GLN A 194 -3.99 4.35 11.35
CA GLN A 194 -3.16 3.57 12.26
C GLN A 194 -3.36 2.07 12.09
N ILE A 195 -2.27 1.31 12.11
CA ILE A 195 -2.27 -0.15 12.20
C ILE A 195 -2.18 -0.57 13.67
N ALA A 196 -3.08 -1.46 14.12
CA ALA A 196 -3.01 -2.02 15.47
C ALA A 196 -1.79 -2.94 15.64
N ALA A 197 -1.18 -2.93 16.83
CA ALA A 197 0.07 -3.64 17.12
C ALA A 197 0.07 -5.12 16.71
N PRO A 198 -0.96 -5.94 17.00
CA PRO A 198 -0.97 -7.35 16.57
C PRO A 198 -0.92 -7.51 15.05
N PHE A 199 -1.54 -6.61 14.29
CA PHE A 199 -1.54 -6.63 12.83
C PHE A 199 -0.20 -6.17 12.25
N TRP A 200 0.41 -5.14 12.83
CA TRP A 200 1.74 -4.68 12.43
C TRP A 200 2.83 -5.74 12.72
N GLU A 201 2.77 -6.38 13.89
CA GLU A 201 3.63 -7.51 14.25
C GLU A 201 3.46 -8.70 13.30
N PHE A 202 2.22 -9.03 12.93
CA PHE A 202 1.94 -10.09 11.95
C PHE A 202 2.48 -9.75 10.56
N MET A 203 2.25 -8.53 10.05
CA MET A 203 2.73 -8.06 8.75
C MET A 203 4.26 -8.02 8.65
N ASN A 204 4.96 -7.83 9.78
CA ASN A 204 6.42 -7.86 9.86
C ASN A 204 6.98 -9.21 10.38
N SER A 205 6.14 -10.23 10.51
CA SER A 205 6.54 -11.51 11.09
C SER A 205 7.50 -12.29 10.17
N SER A 206 8.35 -13.11 10.80
CA SER A 206 9.30 -13.99 10.13
C SER A 206 9.16 -15.42 10.63
N GLY A 207 9.67 -16.37 9.85
CA GLY A 207 9.65 -17.78 10.18
C GLY A 207 10.20 -18.64 9.05
N ALA A 208 10.02 -19.96 9.15
CA ALA A 208 10.40 -20.85 8.07
C ALA A 208 9.51 -20.58 6.85
N VAL A 209 10.13 -20.33 5.70
CA VAL A 209 9.50 -20.08 4.39
C VAL A 209 10.28 -20.83 3.31
N TYR A 210 9.65 -21.10 2.16
CA TYR A 210 10.38 -21.54 0.97
C TYR A 210 10.88 -20.35 0.14
N GLU A 211 12.16 -20.36 -0.19
CA GLU A 211 12.77 -19.48 -1.19
C GLU A 211 13.53 -20.35 -2.21
N HIS A 212 13.18 -20.25 -3.49
CA HIS A 212 13.77 -21.07 -4.56
C HIS A 212 13.74 -22.59 -4.26
N GLY A 213 12.69 -23.06 -3.59
CA GLY A 213 12.54 -24.46 -3.17
C GLY A 213 13.46 -24.88 -2.01
N GLN A 214 14.08 -23.94 -1.29
CA GLN A 214 14.86 -24.19 -0.09
C GLN A 214 14.16 -23.63 1.14
N LEU A 215 14.14 -24.38 2.24
CA LEU A 215 13.55 -23.94 3.50
C LEU A 215 14.53 -22.98 4.22
N VAL A 216 14.15 -21.72 4.37
CA VAL A 216 14.96 -20.66 4.98
C VAL A 216 14.18 -19.94 6.09
N GLN A 217 14.89 -19.21 6.96
CA GLN A 217 14.27 -18.30 7.93
C GLN A 217 14.29 -16.88 7.35
N ALA A 218 13.10 -16.34 7.03
CA ALA A 218 12.95 -14.99 6.46
C ALA A 218 11.57 -14.41 6.81
N GLY A 219 11.30 -13.16 6.38
CA GLY A 219 9.97 -12.55 6.49
C GLY A 219 8.91 -13.40 5.77
N LEU A 220 7.73 -13.56 6.38
CA LEU A 220 6.63 -14.31 5.76
C LEU A 220 6.18 -13.65 4.45
N PHE A 221 6.22 -12.32 4.45
CA PHE A 221 5.96 -11.45 3.32
C PHE A 221 7.28 -10.84 2.82
N PRO A 222 7.46 -10.63 1.50
CA PRO A 222 8.62 -9.92 0.98
C PRO A 222 8.57 -8.41 1.27
N ASP A 223 7.37 -7.87 1.47
CA ASP A 223 7.05 -6.51 1.89
C ASP A 223 5.83 -6.59 2.85
N PRO A 224 5.77 -5.80 3.95
CA PRO A 224 4.68 -5.90 4.93
C PRO A 224 3.28 -5.66 4.36
N PHE A 225 3.16 -4.86 3.29
CA PHE A 225 1.92 -4.54 2.60
C PHE A 225 1.68 -5.42 1.37
N TYR A 226 2.55 -6.39 1.06
CA TYR A 226 2.40 -7.27 -0.10
C TYR A 226 1.04 -7.99 -0.11
N ALA A 227 0.75 -8.74 0.96
CA ALA A 227 -0.45 -9.56 1.04
C ALA A 227 -1.72 -8.76 1.39
N THR A 228 -1.59 -7.68 2.17
CA THR A 228 -2.71 -6.91 2.75
C THR A 228 -3.04 -5.62 1.99
N GLY A 229 -2.06 -4.99 1.35
CA GLY A 229 -2.15 -3.58 0.93
C GLY A 229 -2.15 -2.63 2.12
N TYR A 230 -2.29 -1.33 1.86
CA TYR A 230 -2.38 -0.32 2.92
C TYR A 230 -3.68 -0.46 3.74
N PRO A 231 -3.70 -0.04 5.02
CA PRO A 231 -4.94 0.05 5.81
C PRO A 231 -5.93 1.00 5.13
N ILE A 232 -7.22 0.69 5.26
CA ILE A 232 -8.34 1.52 4.77
C ILE A 232 -9.42 1.70 5.84
N SER A 233 -9.13 1.28 7.07
CA SER A 233 -9.93 1.54 8.26
C SER A 233 -9.00 1.60 9.45
N GLU A 234 -9.43 2.29 10.51
CA GLU A 234 -8.89 2.04 11.85
C GLU A 234 -9.19 0.60 12.30
N ALA A 235 -8.57 0.18 13.40
CA ALA A 235 -8.88 -1.10 14.03
C ALA A 235 -10.08 -0.97 14.97
N TYR A 236 -11.07 -1.86 14.82
CA TYR A 236 -12.29 -1.87 15.60
C TYR A 236 -12.50 -3.22 16.27
N TRP A 237 -12.91 -3.21 17.53
CA TRP A 237 -13.46 -4.40 18.16
C TRP A 237 -14.88 -4.65 17.65
N VAL A 238 -15.18 -5.89 17.29
CA VAL A 238 -16.51 -6.33 16.89
C VAL A 238 -16.94 -7.49 17.77
N ARG A 239 -18.25 -7.57 18.04
CA ARG A 239 -18.84 -8.77 18.63
C ARG A 239 -19.21 -9.70 17.48
N VAL A 240 -18.64 -10.90 17.47
CA VAL A 240 -18.94 -11.92 16.45
C VAL A 240 -19.16 -13.27 17.09
N LYS A 241 -20.09 -14.03 16.51
CA LYS A 241 -20.30 -15.44 16.80
C LYS A 241 -19.18 -16.25 16.14
N LEU A 242 -18.49 -17.09 16.91
CA LEU A 242 -17.46 -18.02 16.44
C LEU A 242 -17.79 -19.43 16.93
N ALA A 243 -18.09 -20.33 15.99
CA ALA A 243 -18.55 -21.68 16.28
C ALA A 243 -19.73 -21.72 17.28
N GLY A 244 -20.69 -20.80 17.12
CA GLY A 244 -21.84 -20.67 18.00
C GLY A 244 -21.66 -19.81 19.25
N VAL A 245 -20.44 -19.32 19.55
CA VAL A 245 -20.13 -18.57 20.78
C VAL A 245 -19.75 -17.13 20.46
N GLU A 246 -20.42 -16.15 21.05
CA GLU A 246 -20.01 -14.73 20.93
C GLU A 246 -18.62 -14.50 21.53
N ARG A 247 -17.79 -13.75 20.80
CA ARG A 247 -16.48 -13.27 21.25
C ARG A 247 -16.24 -11.84 20.78
N ASP A 248 -15.39 -11.13 21.50
CA ASP A 248 -14.78 -9.90 20.99
C ASP A 248 -13.60 -10.28 20.10
N VAL A 249 -13.61 -9.75 18.88
CA VAL A 249 -12.54 -9.91 17.89
C VAL A 249 -12.18 -8.52 17.41
N LEU A 250 -10.88 -8.21 17.39
CA LEU A 250 -10.40 -6.98 16.76
C LEU A 250 -10.35 -7.21 15.25
N VAL A 251 -10.84 -6.27 14.45
CA VAL A 251 -10.83 -6.30 12.99
C VAL A 251 -10.19 -5.02 12.46
N GLN A 252 -9.32 -5.15 11.47
CA GLN A 252 -8.86 -4.02 10.66
C GLN A 252 -8.87 -4.42 9.18
N CYS A 253 -9.37 -3.53 8.33
CA CYS A 253 -9.41 -3.75 6.90
C CYS A 253 -8.31 -2.96 6.19
N PHE A 254 -7.67 -3.64 5.24
CA PHE A 254 -6.64 -3.17 4.34
C PHE A 254 -7.14 -3.38 2.90
N GLN A 255 -6.56 -2.70 1.92
CA GLN A 255 -7.02 -2.72 0.52
C GLN A 255 -7.32 -4.12 -0.04
N ARG A 256 -6.50 -5.13 0.33
CA ARG A 256 -6.57 -6.51 -0.20
C ARG A 256 -7.16 -7.51 0.79
N ARG A 257 -7.15 -7.24 2.10
CA ARG A 257 -7.54 -8.18 3.17
C ARG A 257 -8.04 -7.46 4.43
N CYS A 258 -8.94 -8.09 5.18
CA CYS A 258 -9.16 -7.72 6.58
C CYS A 258 -8.47 -8.76 7.47
N LEU A 259 -7.73 -8.27 8.46
CA LEU A 259 -7.11 -9.08 9.50
C LEU A 259 -8.00 -9.10 10.73
N THR A 260 -8.02 -10.24 11.42
CA THR A 260 -8.77 -10.46 12.65
C THR A 260 -7.78 -10.83 13.77
N TYR A 261 -7.96 -10.29 14.98
CA TYR A 261 -7.17 -10.64 16.15
C TYR A 261 -8.07 -11.10 17.30
N THR A 262 -7.81 -12.32 17.79
CA THR A 262 -8.54 -12.95 18.89
C THR A 262 -7.58 -13.27 20.04
N PRO A 263 -7.54 -12.47 21.13
CA PRO A 263 -6.56 -12.64 22.22
C PRO A 263 -6.56 -14.02 22.88
N SER A 264 -7.73 -14.68 22.90
CA SER A 264 -7.94 -15.99 23.51
C SER A 264 -7.47 -17.18 22.65
N ASN A 265 -7.07 -16.94 21.40
CA ASN A 265 -6.49 -17.99 20.56
C ASN A 265 -5.04 -18.30 20.96
N ASP A 266 -4.59 -19.49 20.59
CA ASP A 266 -3.17 -19.86 20.64
C ASP A 266 -2.34 -18.88 19.78
N PRO A 267 -1.13 -18.47 20.21
CA PRO A 267 -0.30 -17.49 19.50
C PRO A 267 -0.19 -17.67 17.98
N ALA A 268 -0.14 -18.89 17.47
CA ALA A 268 0.02 -19.16 16.04
C ALA A 268 -1.26 -18.94 15.19
N TRP A 269 -2.40 -18.70 15.86
CA TRP A 269 -3.71 -18.35 15.29
C TRP A 269 -4.35 -17.14 15.97
N ARG A 270 -3.54 -16.28 16.62
CA ARG A 270 -4.05 -15.05 17.22
C ARG A 270 -4.44 -14.02 16.18
N VAL A 271 -3.64 -13.87 15.14
CA VAL A 271 -3.95 -13.06 13.96
C VAL A 271 -4.26 -14.01 12.81
N GLU A 272 -5.40 -13.78 12.15
CA GLU A 272 -5.82 -14.54 10.98
C GLU A 272 -6.37 -13.58 9.90
N ALA A 273 -6.44 -14.06 8.66
CA ALA A 273 -7.17 -13.38 7.59
C ALA A 273 -8.48 -14.13 7.33
N GLY A 274 -9.59 -13.38 7.23
CA GLY A 274 -10.88 -13.94 6.83
C GLY A 274 -10.85 -14.53 5.42
N ASN A 275 -11.87 -15.31 5.06
CA ASN A 275 -11.99 -15.98 3.76
C ASN A 275 -12.39 -15.02 2.61
N VAL A 276 -11.68 -13.90 2.51
CA VAL A 276 -11.98 -12.80 1.57
C VAL A 276 -11.89 -13.22 0.11
N GLY A 277 -11.03 -14.19 -0.25
CA GLY A 277 -10.96 -14.69 -1.62
C GLY A 277 -12.26 -15.40 -2.05
N LEU A 278 -12.83 -16.20 -1.14
CA LEU A 278 -14.16 -16.79 -1.33
C LEU A 278 -15.28 -15.74 -1.32
N HIS A 279 -15.27 -14.81 -0.36
CA HIS A 279 -16.27 -13.74 -0.27
C HIS A 279 -16.31 -12.89 -1.56
N TYR A 280 -15.12 -12.49 -2.04
CA TYR A 280 -14.96 -11.70 -3.25
C TYR A 280 -15.38 -12.48 -4.49
N ARG A 281 -15.02 -13.76 -4.63
CA ARG A 281 -15.44 -14.58 -5.80
C ARG A 281 -16.98 -14.64 -5.89
N VAL A 282 -17.67 -14.90 -4.78
CA VAL A 282 -19.15 -14.93 -4.73
C VAL A 282 -19.73 -13.57 -5.12
N TRP A 283 -19.21 -12.48 -4.57
CA TRP A 283 -19.66 -11.12 -4.86
C TRP A 283 -19.38 -10.66 -6.31
N ARG A 284 -18.21 -11.01 -6.88
CA ARG A 284 -17.82 -10.68 -8.27
C ARG A 284 -18.58 -11.50 -9.32
N THR A 285 -18.88 -12.77 -9.04
CA THR A 285 -19.55 -13.64 -10.02
C THR A 285 -21.07 -13.69 -9.89
N GLY A 286 -21.61 -13.40 -8.70
CA GLY A 286 -23.02 -13.66 -8.38
C GLY A 286 -23.36 -15.15 -8.22
N GLU A 287 -22.36 -16.04 -8.35
CA GLU A 287 -22.54 -17.47 -8.08
C GLU A 287 -22.62 -17.69 -6.56
N ALA A 288 -23.72 -18.29 -6.11
CA ALA A 288 -23.78 -18.82 -4.75
C ALA A 288 -22.66 -19.84 -4.54
N SER A 289 -21.97 -19.76 -3.40
CA SER A 289 -20.92 -20.72 -3.06
C SER A 289 -21.50 -22.13 -3.04
N ASN A 290 -20.93 -23.02 -3.87
CA ASN A 290 -21.30 -24.43 -3.85
C ASN A 290 -20.73 -25.02 -2.54
N PRO A 291 -21.57 -25.47 -1.58
CA PRO A 291 -21.15 -25.67 -0.19
C PRO A 291 -20.46 -27.03 0.02
N THR A 292 -19.49 -27.35 -0.83
CA THR A 292 -18.71 -28.60 -0.77
C THR A 292 -17.29 -28.38 -0.21
N ALA A 293 -16.86 -27.12 -0.05
CA ALA A 293 -15.64 -26.74 0.65
C ALA A 293 -15.94 -26.16 2.05
N THR A 294 -16.72 -26.87 2.86
CA THR A 294 -16.71 -26.63 4.32
C THR A 294 -15.43 -27.21 4.89
N ALA A 295 -14.31 -26.51 4.67
CA ALA A 295 -13.11 -26.69 5.47
C ALA A 295 -13.40 -26.15 6.87
N THR A 296 -14.08 -26.96 7.69
CA THR A 296 -14.27 -26.65 9.10
C THR A 296 -12.88 -26.55 9.72
N ALA A 297 -12.45 -25.33 10.04
CA ALA A 297 -11.30 -25.08 10.89
C ALA A 297 -11.65 -25.49 12.33
N THR A 298 -11.83 -26.79 12.54
CA THR A 298 -12.00 -27.37 13.86
C THR A 298 -10.65 -27.29 14.56
N ALA A 299 -10.43 -26.21 15.31
CA ALA A 299 -9.42 -26.20 16.36
C ALA A 299 -9.62 -27.48 17.21
N PRO A 300 -8.57 -28.26 17.51
CA PRO A 300 -8.72 -29.53 18.19
C PRO A 300 -9.28 -29.31 19.59
N SER A 301 -10.57 -29.61 19.76
CA SER A 301 -11.25 -29.52 21.05
C SER A 301 -10.59 -30.48 22.04
N GLY A 302 -10.13 -29.96 23.17
CA GLY A 302 -9.65 -30.76 24.30
C GLY A 302 -10.74 -31.72 24.82
N PRO A 303 -10.35 -32.75 25.61
CA PRO A 303 -11.24 -33.85 25.96
C PRO A 303 -12.45 -33.39 26.76
N THR A 304 -13.64 -33.82 26.34
CA THR A 304 -14.91 -33.60 27.00
C THR A 304 -15.15 -34.60 28.14
N GLU A 305 -15.68 -34.10 29.27
CA GLU A 305 -16.36 -34.92 30.28
C GLU A 305 -17.88 -34.62 30.30
N PRO A 306 -18.72 -35.52 30.85
CA PRO A 306 -20.04 -35.74 30.28
C PRO A 306 -21.23 -35.11 31.03
N GLY A 307 -22.10 -34.49 30.24
CA GLY A 307 -23.55 -34.75 30.30
C GLY A 307 -24.41 -33.87 31.20
N THR A 308 -25.44 -33.27 30.61
CA THR A 308 -26.81 -33.44 31.11
C THR A 308 -27.83 -33.19 30.00
N THR A 309 -28.85 -34.05 29.91
CA THR A 309 -29.88 -34.03 28.88
C THR A 309 -31.00 -33.05 29.25
N ALA A 310 -31.43 -32.19 28.32
CA ALA A 310 -32.64 -31.39 28.49
C ALA A 310 -33.47 -31.37 27.19
N THR A 311 -34.53 -32.17 27.16
CA THR A 311 -35.55 -32.18 26.10
C THR A 311 -36.55 -31.05 26.33
N ALA A 312 -36.87 -30.26 25.30
CA ALA A 312 -38.05 -29.39 25.32
C ALA A 312 -38.71 -29.33 23.93
N THR A 313 -40.05 -29.29 23.95
CA THR A 313 -40.91 -29.61 22.79
C THR A 313 -41.65 -28.37 22.30
N ALA A 314 -41.88 -28.30 20.98
CA ALA A 314 -42.89 -27.55 20.23
C ALA A 314 -43.74 -26.45 20.92
N SER A 315 -43.99 -25.35 20.20
CA SER A 315 -45.31 -25.11 19.58
C SER A 315 -45.31 -23.90 18.63
N ALA A 316 -46.21 -23.94 17.65
CA ALA A 316 -46.43 -22.87 16.68
C ALA A 316 -47.65 -22.00 17.05
N THR A 317 -47.71 -20.79 16.50
CA THR A 317 -48.98 -20.07 16.25
C THR A 317 -48.90 -19.22 14.99
N ASN A 318 -49.93 -19.31 14.15
CA ASN A 318 -50.11 -18.50 12.94
C ASN A 318 -50.83 -17.18 13.28
N SER A 319 -50.55 -16.10 12.53
CA SER A 319 -51.56 -15.57 11.58
C SER A 319 -51.01 -14.42 10.71
N PRO A 320 -51.51 -14.26 9.47
CA PRO A 320 -51.08 -13.23 8.53
C PRO A 320 -52.07 -12.05 8.44
N THR A 321 -51.62 -10.90 7.94
CA THR A 321 -52.51 -9.86 7.39
C THR A 321 -51.90 -9.23 6.15
N SER A 322 -52.58 -9.38 5.02
CA SER A 322 -52.25 -8.73 3.74
C SER A 322 -53.11 -7.49 3.51
N THR A 323 -52.53 -6.40 3.00
CA THR A 323 -53.30 -5.34 2.30
C THR A 323 -52.53 -4.89 1.06
N ALA A 324 -53.26 -4.56 0.00
CA ALA A 324 -52.78 -4.63 -1.38
C ALA A 324 -52.31 -3.31 -2.01
N THR A 325 -51.39 -3.46 -2.96
CA THR A 325 -51.31 -2.79 -4.28
C THR A 325 -51.61 -1.29 -4.41
N ARG A 326 -50.60 -0.53 -4.86
CA ARG A 326 -50.78 0.46 -5.94
C ARG A 326 -49.62 0.41 -6.94
N THR A 327 -49.95 0.09 -8.18
CA THR A 327 -49.03 0.14 -9.33
C THR A 327 -48.87 1.58 -9.82
N ALA A 328 -47.66 1.99 -10.21
CA ALA A 328 -47.40 3.22 -10.94
C ALA A 328 -46.37 2.97 -12.05
N THR A 329 -46.85 2.76 -13.27
CA THR A 329 -46.03 2.70 -14.48
C THR A 329 -45.62 4.10 -14.90
N TRP A 330 -44.31 4.34 -15.04
CA TRP A 330 -43.76 5.47 -15.78
C TRP A 330 -42.80 4.98 -16.85
N THR A 331 -43.20 5.14 -18.11
CA THR A 331 -42.28 5.07 -19.25
C THR A 331 -41.61 6.42 -19.43
N ALA A 332 -40.28 6.47 -19.32
CA ALA A 332 -39.46 7.59 -19.75
C ALA A 332 -38.45 7.09 -20.78
N THR A 333 -38.46 7.71 -21.95
CA THR A 333 -37.62 7.36 -23.10
C THR A 333 -36.16 7.65 -22.80
N ALA A 334 -35.26 6.73 -23.17
CA ALA A 334 -33.83 6.97 -23.08
C ALA A 334 -33.40 8.09 -24.04
N THR A 335 -32.75 9.12 -23.49
CA THR A 335 -31.90 10.04 -24.24
C THR A 335 -30.49 9.81 -23.75
N ALA A 336 -29.54 9.56 -24.66
CA ALA A 336 -28.14 9.39 -24.29
C ALA A 336 -27.58 10.73 -23.80
N THR A 337 -26.94 10.72 -22.64
CA THR A 337 -26.13 11.83 -22.14
C THR A 337 -24.72 11.29 -21.92
N GLU A 338 -23.77 11.76 -22.73
CA GLU A 338 -22.35 11.48 -22.50
C GLU A 338 -21.92 12.18 -21.21
N THR A 339 -21.35 11.44 -20.26
CA THR A 339 -20.73 12.01 -19.08
C THR A 339 -19.35 12.54 -19.44
N VAL A 340 -19.29 13.84 -19.76
CA VAL A 340 -18.04 14.59 -19.77
C VAL A 340 -17.52 14.66 -18.33
N THR A 341 -16.37 14.04 -18.06
CA THR A 341 -15.63 14.25 -16.82
C THR A 341 -15.11 15.69 -16.80
N VAL A 342 -15.69 16.53 -15.95
CA VAL A 342 -15.18 17.89 -15.70
C VAL A 342 -13.91 17.77 -14.88
N ILE A 343 -12.78 18.18 -15.45
CA ILE A 343 -11.54 18.37 -14.68
C ILE A 343 -11.83 19.52 -13.70
N GLN A 344 -11.75 19.23 -12.40
CA GLN A 344 -11.86 20.26 -11.39
C GLN A 344 -10.51 20.99 -11.32
N CYS A 345 -10.48 22.24 -11.80
CA CYS A 345 -9.29 23.09 -11.80
C CYS A 345 -9.13 23.79 -10.44
N ASP A 346 -7.89 24.08 -10.04
CA ASP A 346 -7.62 24.91 -8.86
C ASP A 346 -8.07 26.37 -9.09
N ASN A 347 -8.60 26.99 -8.02
CA ASN A 347 -9.11 28.36 -8.07
C ASN A 347 -8.00 29.42 -8.09
N ALA A 348 -6.75 29.05 -7.78
CA ALA A 348 -5.59 29.93 -7.88
C ALA A 348 -5.27 30.36 -9.32
N TYR A 349 -5.66 29.56 -10.32
CA TYR A 349 -5.36 29.80 -11.74
C TYR A 349 -6.64 29.87 -12.58
N PRO A 350 -7.44 30.95 -12.47
CA PRO A 350 -8.77 31.03 -13.07
C PRO A 350 -8.76 31.01 -14.62
N ASP A 351 -7.62 31.33 -15.23
CA ASP A 351 -7.45 31.47 -16.68
C ASP A 351 -6.74 30.24 -17.32
N PHE A 352 -6.28 29.26 -16.52
CA PHE A 352 -5.61 28.03 -16.99
C PHE A 352 -5.85 26.84 -16.03
N CYS A 353 -6.33 25.71 -16.55
CA CYS A 353 -6.76 24.59 -15.70
C CYS A 353 -5.58 23.75 -15.17
N ILE A 354 -5.17 24.03 -13.93
CA ILE A 354 -4.21 23.21 -13.18
C ILE A 354 -4.99 22.30 -12.21
N PRO A 355 -4.68 21.00 -12.09
CA PRO A 355 -5.29 20.14 -11.08
C PRO A 355 -4.98 20.62 -9.65
N PRO A 356 -5.92 20.54 -8.69
CA PRO A 356 -5.63 20.84 -7.29
C PRO A 356 -4.56 19.88 -6.76
N PRO A 357 -3.74 20.30 -5.78
CA PRO A 357 -2.64 19.50 -5.27
C PRO A 357 -3.11 18.21 -4.57
N PRO A 358 -2.35 17.10 -4.65
CA PRO A 358 -1.12 16.91 -5.43
C PRO A 358 -1.43 16.46 -6.89
N PRO A 359 -0.52 16.70 -7.87
CA PRO A 359 0.91 16.98 -7.73
C PRO A 359 1.29 18.46 -7.61
N ASP A 360 2.52 18.69 -7.14
CA ASP A 360 3.23 19.98 -7.25
C ASP A 360 3.82 20.05 -8.67
N LEU A 361 3.66 21.18 -9.35
CA LEU A 361 3.87 21.32 -10.80
C LEU A 361 4.71 22.57 -11.03
N ASP A 362 5.68 22.49 -11.94
CA ASP A 362 6.49 23.67 -12.30
C ASP A 362 6.02 24.32 -13.59
N CYS A 363 6.67 25.41 -13.99
CA CYS A 363 6.31 26.08 -15.23
C CYS A 363 6.64 25.24 -16.49
N ASP A 364 7.67 24.41 -16.49
CA ASP A 364 8.13 23.67 -17.66
C ASP A 364 7.31 22.39 -17.94
N ASP A 365 6.53 21.93 -16.96
CA ASP A 365 5.44 20.95 -17.12
C ASP A 365 4.31 21.44 -18.08
N PHE A 366 4.26 22.72 -18.43
CA PHE A 366 3.20 23.32 -19.26
C PHE A 366 3.69 24.02 -20.53
N TRP A 367 2.89 23.93 -21.60
CA TRP A 367 3.12 24.63 -22.86
C TRP A 367 2.59 26.07 -22.88
N GLN A 368 1.79 26.45 -21.88
CA GLN A 368 1.16 27.77 -21.79
C GLN A 368 1.94 28.65 -20.79
N ARG A 369 2.21 29.89 -21.21
CA ARG A 369 2.91 30.93 -20.45
C ARG A 369 1.97 32.10 -20.15
N ASP A 370 2.39 32.99 -19.28
CA ASP A 370 1.75 34.28 -19.01
C ASP A 370 0.27 34.18 -18.58
N PHE A 371 -0.07 33.26 -17.66
CA PHE A 371 -1.44 33.07 -17.16
C PHE A 371 -1.64 33.66 -15.75
N ARG A 372 -2.86 34.01 -15.37
CA ARG A 372 -3.11 34.69 -14.09
C ARG A 372 -2.94 33.76 -12.89
N ALA A 373 -2.21 34.23 -11.88
CA ALA A 373 -2.16 33.65 -10.54
C ALA A 373 -2.98 34.48 -9.54
N LEU A 374 -3.58 33.82 -8.55
CA LEU A 374 -4.28 34.41 -7.41
C LEU A 374 -3.72 33.83 -6.11
N PRO A 375 -3.51 34.64 -5.05
CA PRO A 375 -3.09 34.11 -3.75
C PRO A 375 -4.16 33.20 -3.09
N PRO A 376 -3.76 32.11 -2.42
CA PRO A 376 -2.39 31.58 -2.34
C PRO A 376 -1.99 30.91 -3.67
N ASP A 377 -0.74 31.11 -4.09
CA ASP A 377 -0.13 30.41 -5.23
C ASP A 377 0.44 29.06 -4.74
N PRO A 378 -0.27 27.93 -4.86
CA PRO A 378 0.06 26.71 -4.13
C PRO A 378 1.23 25.96 -4.75
N HIS A 379 1.43 26.11 -6.05
CA HIS A 379 2.48 25.46 -6.85
C HIS A 379 3.67 26.40 -7.11
N ASN A 380 3.67 27.62 -6.54
CA ASN A 380 4.75 28.62 -6.68
C ASN A 380 5.06 28.95 -8.16
N LEU A 381 4.02 29.11 -8.99
CA LEU A 381 4.13 29.39 -10.42
C LEU A 381 4.24 30.91 -10.72
N ASP A 382 3.95 31.76 -9.74
CA ASP A 382 4.15 33.22 -9.70
C ASP A 382 5.07 33.58 -8.50
N PRO A 383 6.40 33.33 -8.61
CA PRO A 383 7.32 33.43 -7.47
C PRO A 383 7.55 34.87 -6.99
N ASP A 384 7.49 35.84 -7.90
CA ASP A 384 7.65 37.27 -7.63
C ASP A 384 6.34 37.98 -7.26
N ARG A 385 5.20 37.29 -7.42
CA ARG A 385 3.86 37.67 -6.96
C ARG A 385 3.31 38.92 -7.66
N ASP A 386 3.58 39.02 -8.95
CA ASP A 386 3.08 40.12 -9.78
C ASP A 386 1.64 39.86 -10.31
N GLY A 387 1.18 38.60 -10.19
CA GLY A 387 -0.13 38.11 -10.63
C GLY A 387 -0.09 37.31 -11.94
N ILE A 388 1.09 37.08 -12.52
CA ILE A 388 1.29 36.38 -13.79
C ILE A 388 2.22 35.18 -13.57
N ALA A 389 1.64 33.99 -13.54
CA ALA A 389 2.37 32.74 -13.52
C ALA A 389 3.07 32.44 -14.85
N CYS A 390 4.29 31.90 -14.73
CA CYS A 390 5.11 31.41 -15.84
C CYS A 390 5.34 32.44 -16.94
N GLU A 391 5.90 33.62 -16.59
CA GLU A 391 6.19 34.70 -17.56
C GLU A 391 7.17 34.28 -18.67
N SER A 392 6.89 34.72 -19.91
CA SER A 392 7.72 34.42 -21.09
C SER A 392 9.03 35.21 -21.18
N THR A 393 9.26 36.19 -20.30
CA THR A 393 10.42 37.10 -20.34
C THR A 393 10.86 37.49 -18.94
N PRO A 394 12.16 37.48 -18.59
CA PRO A 394 12.59 37.72 -17.22
C PRO A 394 12.45 39.20 -16.80
N THR A 395 11.50 39.49 -15.92
CA THR A 395 11.31 40.82 -15.34
C THR A 395 12.23 40.99 -14.12
N ALA A 396 13.44 41.48 -14.35
CA ALA A 396 14.36 41.78 -13.26
C ALA A 396 13.87 42.96 -12.40
N THR A 397 13.57 42.72 -11.11
CA THR A 397 14.10 43.44 -9.91
C THR A 397 13.14 43.37 -8.70
N ALA A 398 13.55 42.70 -7.62
CA ALA A 398 13.07 43.01 -6.28
C ALA A 398 14.20 42.84 -5.24
N THR A 399 14.82 43.97 -4.87
CA THR A 399 15.89 44.04 -3.87
C THR A 399 15.38 43.74 -2.46
N SER A 400 16.05 42.86 -1.71
CA SER A 400 16.01 42.87 -0.24
C SER A 400 17.41 42.73 0.35
N THR A 401 17.77 43.66 1.21
CA THR A 401 19.12 43.83 1.76
C THR A 401 19.19 43.29 3.18
N ALA A 402 20.03 42.27 3.42
CA ALA A 402 20.37 41.84 4.78
C ALA A 402 21.89 41.59 4.93
N THR A 403 22.53 42.44 5.71
CA THR A 403 23.98 42.53 5.90
C THR A 403 24.54 41.33 6.67
N ALA A 404 25.59 40.70 6.13
CA ALA A 404 26.40 39.73 6.88
C ALA A 404 27.21 40.41 8.00
N THR A 405 27.35 39.76 9.16
CA THR A 405 28.46 40.04 10.08
C THR A 405 28.90 38.78 10.81
N ASN A 406 30.03 38.22 10.41
CA ASN A 406 30.75 37.20 11.18
C ASN A 406 31.27 37.80 12.49
N THR A 407 31.25 37.03 13.58
CA THR A 407 32.39 36.90 14.52
C THR A 407 32.20 35.64 15.36
N ALA A 408 33.16 34.71 15.27
CA ALA A 408 33.21 33.54 16.13
C ALA A 408 33.83 33.86 17.49
N THR A 409 33.43 33.12 18.53
CA THR A 409 34.31 32.80 19.68
C THR A 409 33.89 31.46 20.26
N SER A 410 34.85 30.56 20.44
CA SER A 410 34.61 29.20 20.92
C SER A 410 34.64 29.12 22.45
N THR A 411 33.94 28.14 23.00
CA THR A 411 34.53 27.27 24.03
C THR A 411 33.99 25.86 23.86
N ALA A 412 34.89 24.87 23.93
CA ALA A 412 34.62 23.50 23.50
C ALA A 412 34.13 22.59 24.64
N THR A 413 33.62 21.40 24.28
CA THR A 413 34.05 20.11 24.91
C THR A 413 33.83 18.93 23.95
N ALA A 414 34.89 18.11 23.77
CA ALA A 414 34.95 16.73 23.29
C ALA A 414 34.56 16.38 21.82
N THR A 415 35.58 16.42 20.96
CA THR A 415 35.60 15.96 19.55
C THR A 415 36.21 14.55 19.41
N GLN A 416 35.58 13.68 18.59
CA GLN A 416 36.16 12.86 17.49
C GLN A 416 37.28 11.81 17.74
N GLY A 417 37.63 10.94 16.77
CA GLY A 417 37.21 10.77 15.36
C GLY A 417 37.46 9.33 14.86
N SER A 418 37.38 8.97 13.57
CA SER A 418 37.37 9.71 12.30
C SER A 418 36.69 8.83 11.22
N GLY A 419 36.17 9.30 10.09
CA GLY A 419 36.04 10.68 9.56
C GLY A 419 36.37 10.72 8.05
N SER A 420 35.36 11.00 7.23
CA SER A 420 35.39 11.13 5.75
C SER A 420 34.32 12.13 5.30
N ASN A 421 34.50 12.73 4.12
CA ASN A 421 33.59 13.71 3.51
C ASN A 421 32.18 13.10 3.24
N PRO A 422 31.06 13.69 3.69
CA PRO A 422 29.72 13.13 3.47
C PRO A 422 29.31 13.08 1.99
N ASP A 423 29.86 13.96 1.15
CA ASP A 423 29.52 14.07 -0.28
C ASP A 423 30.07 12.95 -1.16
N GLU A 424 31.02 12.15 -0.66
CA GLU A 424 31.89 11.35 -1.54
C GLU A 424 31.47 9.87 -1.66
N ALA A 425 30.38 9.43 -1.04
CA ALA A 425 29.95 8.02 -1.04
C ALA A 425 28.44 7.76 -0.89
N ARG A 426 27.58 8.58 -1.52
CA ARG A 426 26.11 8.44 -1.39
C ARG A 426 25.52 7.34 -2.29
N CYS A 427 25.40 6.13 -1.74
CA CYS A 427 24.42 5.15 -2.22
C CYS A 427 23.01 5.54 -1.77
N LEU A 428 21.99 4.89 -2.34
CA LEU A 428 20.59 5.13 -1.96
C LEU A 428 20.33 4.73 -0.50
N ASN A 429 19.53 5.53 0.20
CA ASN A 429 18.92 5.12 1.47
C ASN A 429 17.67 4.24 1.23
N ASP A 430 17.03 3.76 2.31
CA ASP A 430 15.87 2.87 2.21
C ASP A 430 14.69 3.51 1.46
N THR A 431 14.36 4.77 1.75
CA THR A 431 13.26 5.49 1.08
C THR A 431 13.55 5.73 -0.40
N GLU A 432 14.79 6.05 -0.74
CA GLU A 432 15.21 6.22 -2.15
C GLU A 432 15.25 4.87 -2.89
N SER A 433 15.59 3.78 -2.20
CA SER A 433 15.56 2.41 -2.75
C SER A 433 14.12 1.93 -2.97
N GLN A 434 13.18 2.33 -2.11
CA GLN A 434 11.74 2.14 -2.34
C GLN A 434 11.28 2.94 -3.57
N PHE A 435 11.72 4.19 -3.73
CA PHE A 435 11.40 4.98 -4.92
C PHE A 435 11.94 4.33 -6.21
N LEU A 436 13.21 3.90 -6.21
CA LEU A 436 13.82 3.15 -7.30
C LEU A 436 13.01 1.90 -7.67
N THR A 437 12.47 1.21 -6.65
CA THR A 437 11.63 0.02 -6.84
C THR A 437 10.32 0.40 -7.55
N LEU A 438 9.62 1.44 -7.09
CA LEU A 438 8.37 1.90 -7.69
C LEU A 438 8.53 2.34 -9.15
N ILE A 439 9.51 3.20 -9.44
CA ILE A 439 9.75 3.69 -10.81
C ILE A 439 10.20 2.58 -11.76
N ASN A 440 10.97 1.59 -11.27
CA ASN A 440 11.35 0.43 -12.08
C ASN A 440 10.18 -0.52 -12.33
N ASN A 441 9.31 -0.80 -11.35
CA ASN A 441 8.09 -1.58 -11.56
C ASN A 441 7.18 -0.92 -12.60
N TYR A 442 7.07 0.41 -12.57
CA TYR A 442 6.29 1.17 -13.54
C TYR A 442 6.90 1.13 -14.95
N ARG A 443 8.22 1.30 -15.07
CA ARG A 443 8.91 1.11 -16.36
C ARG A 443 8.73 -0.31 -16.90
N GLN A 444 8.86 -1.32 -16.04
CA GLN A 444 8.64 -2.71 -16.40
C GLN A 444 7.19 -2.98 -16.83
N SER A 445 6.18 -2.35 -16.21
CA SER A 445 4.78 -2.49 -16.64
C SER A 445 4.52 -1.90 -18.03
N LEU A 446 5.29 -0.88 -18.42
CA LEU A 446 5.31 -0.28 -19.77
C LEU A 446 6.25 -1.02 -20.76
N GLY A 447 6.91 -2.10 -20.36
CA GLY A 447 7.85 -2.86 -21.21
C GLY A 447 9.20 -2.16 -21.44
N LEU A 448 9.57 -1.21 -20.59
CA LEU A 448 10.82 -0.44 -20.65
C LEU A 448 11.91 -1.10 -19.79
N GLU A 449 13.19 -0.88 -20.16
CA GLU A 449 14.30 -1.30 -19.31
C GLU A 449 14.28 -0.59 -17.96
N PRO A 450 14.38 -1.30 -16.82
CA PRO A 450 14.53 -0.68 -15.52
C PRO A 450 15.84 0.09 -15.44
N PHE A 451 15.84 1.23 -14.76
CA PHE A 451 17.03 2.05 -14.54
C PHE A 451 18.12 1.31 -13.77
N ARG A 452 19.36 1.80 -13.88
CA ARG A 452 20.49 1.45 -12.99
C ARG A 452 20.91 2.67 -12.21
N VAL A 453 21.25 2.48 -10.94
CA VAL A 453 21.73 3.58 -10.08
C VAL A 453 23.05 4.11 -10.64
N SER A 454 23.14 5.42 -10.77
CA SER A 454 24.39 6.14 -11.04
C SER A 454 24.77 6.93 -9.79
N ARG A 455 25.96 6.65 -9.26
CA ARG A 455 26.50 7.37 -8.10
C ARG A 455 26.77 8.84 -8.42
N ALA A 456 27.13 9.17 -9.66
CA ALA A 456 27.30 10.55 -10.08
C ALA A 456 25.96 11.30 -10.09
N LEU A 457 24.89 10.68 -10.60
CA LEU A 457 23.55 11.25 -10.55
C LEU A 457 23.02 11.35 -9.11
N ASN A 458 23.23 10.35 -8.24
CA ASN A 458 22.86 10.44 -6.81
C ASN A 458 23.47 11.67 -6.11
N ILE A 459 24.73 11.99 -6.40
CA ILE A 459 25.44 13.14 -5.83
C ILE A 459 24.84 14.46 -6.35
N ALA A 460 24.56 14.56 -7.66
CA ALA A 460 23.91 15.72 -8.25
C ALA A 460 22.51 15.96 -7.65
N SER A 461 21.68 14.91 -7.60
CA SER A 461 20.31 14.98 -7.09
C SER A 461 20.26 15.38 -5.62
N TYR A 462 21.05 14.73 -4.76
CA TYR A 462 21.04 15.05 -3.33
C TYR A 462 21.52 16.47 -3.06
N ARG A 463 22.59 16.91 -3.73
CA ARG A 463 23.08 18.28 -3.62
C ARG A 463 21.99 19.27 -4.03
N HIS A 464 21.26 19.02 -5.12
CA HIS A 464 20.18 19.92 -5.52
C HIS A 464 19.01 19.96 -4.53
N SER A 465 18.62 18.82 -3.96
CA SER A 465 17.60 18.77 -2.91
C SER A 465 17.99 19.55 -1.65
N ALA A 466 19.26 19.47 -1.23
CA ALA A 466 19.78 20.26 -0.11
C ALA A 466 19.92 21.75 -0.48
N ASP A 467 20.31 22.06 -1.71
CA ASP A 467 20.50 23.41 -2.25
C ASP A 467 19.18 24.19 -2.35
N MET A 468 18.09 23.51 -2.77
CA MET A 468 16.73 24.04 -2.78
C MET A 468 16.21 24.37 -1.37
N GLU A 469 16.50 23.52 -0.39
CA GLU A 469 16.16 23.72 1.02
C GLU A 469 16.95 24.88 1.63
N GLU A 470 18.28 24.75 1.71
CA GLU A 470 19.17 25.71 2.42
C GLU A 470 19.02 27.15 1.88
N ARG A 471 18.68 27.29 0.59
CA ARG A 471 18.52 28.58 -0.07
C ARG A 471 17.07 28.92 -0.44
N ASN A 472 16.10 28.17 0.09
CA ASN A 472 14.66 28.40 0.02
C ASN A 472 14.17 28.79 -1.38
N TYR A 473 14.40 27.89 -2.35
CA TYR A 473 13.86 28.01 -3.70
C TYR A 473 13.43 26.64 -4.24
N PHE A 474 12.62 26.62 -5.29
CA PHE A 474 12.23 25.40 -5.98
C PHE A 474 12.24 25.67 -7.49
N ASP A 475 13.27 25.15 -8.17
CA ASP A 475 13.57 25.42 -9.59
C ASP A 475 14.64 24.42 -10.05
N HIS A 476 14.51 23.89 -11.27
CA HIS A 476 15.54 23.05 -11.89
C HIS A 476 16.94 23.72 -11.92
N ASN A 477 16.99 25.05 -11.99
CA ASN A 477 18.24 25.82 -11.99
C ASN A 477 18.63 26.30 -10.59
N THR A 478 19.84 25.92 -10.19
CA THR A 478 20.55 26.48 -9.03
C THR A 478 20.61 28.00 -9.14
N LYS A 479 20.02 28.72 -8.19
CA LYS A 479 20.01 30.19 -8.16
C LYS A 479 21.43 30.75 -7.91
N LEU A 480 21.72 31.95 -8.42
CA LEU A 480 23.00 32.63 -8.18
C LEU A 480 23.06 33.28 -6.78
N PRO A 481 24.23 33.38 -6.13
CA PRO A 481 25.52 32.81 -6.56
C PRO A 481 25.54 31.28 -6.45
N LEU A 482 26.28 30.63 -7.35
CA LEU A 482 26.39 29.15 -7.35
C LEU A 482 27.15 28.65 -6.10
N PRO A 483 26.77 27.48 -5.57
CA PRO A 483 27.56 26.74 -4.57
C PRO A 483 29.03 26.51 -5.01
N PRO A 484 29.98 26.45 -4.07
CA PRO A 484 31.38 26.20 -4.38
C PRO A 484 31.59 24.88 -5.14
N GLY A 485 32.25 24.96 -6.30
CA GLY A 485 32.55 23.78 -7.13
C GLY A 485 31.51 23.46 -8.20
N GLN A 486 30.43 24.23 -8.32
CA GLN A 486 29.45 24.11 -9.40
C GLN A 486 29.82 25.02 -10.59
N SER A 487 29.81 24.47 -11.80
CA SER A 487 30.27 25.14 -13.03
C SER A 487 29.21 26.02 -13.70
N GLY A 488 27.93 25.73 -13.49
CA GLY A 488 26.79 26.45 -14.05
C GLY A 488 25.48 26.14 -13.30
N PRO A 489 24.40 26.91 -13.54
CA PRO A 489 23.16 26.77 -12.78
C PRO A 489 22.32 25.54 -13.15
N SER A 490 22.54 24.91 -14.30
CA SER A 490 21.61 23.93 -14.85
C SER A 490 21.75 22.53 -14.23
N PRO A 491 20.73 21.65 -14.34
CA PRO A 491 20.86 20.24 -13.93
C PRO A 491 22.02 19.54 -14.64
N TRP A 492 22.27 19.90 -15.90
CA TRP A 492 23.34 19.31 -16.70
C TRP A 492 24.73 19.67 -16.18
N ASP A 493 24.90 20.88 -15.64
CA ASP A 493 26.12 21.32 -14.97
C ASP A 493 26.32 20.52 -13.68
N ARG A 494 25.29 20.42 -12.82
CA ARG A 494 25.34 19.61 -11.58
C ARG A 494 25.71 18.15 -11.85
N MET A 495 25.07 17.52 -12.83
CA MET A 495 25.38 16.16 -13.27
C MET A 495 26.83 16.05 -13.78
N SER A 496 27.31 17.04 -14.53
CA SER A 496 28.69 17.11 -15.06
C SER A 496 29.72 17.21 -13.94
N ASP A 497 29.51 18.13 -12.99
CA ASP A 497 30.36 18.39 -11.83
C ASP A 497 30.39 17.19 -10.86
N ALA A 498 29.28 16.44 -10.76
CA ALA A 498 29.20 15.19 -10.00
C ALA A 498 29.81 13.97 -10.73
N GLY A 499 30.27 14.13 -11.98
CA GLY A 499 31.00 13.11 -12.73
C GLY A 499 30.28 12.52 -13.94
N TYR A 500 28.99 12.78 -14.14
CA TYR A 500 28.15 12.23 -15.22
C TYR A 500 28.36 12.97 -16.57
N ASN A 501 29.61 12.88 -17.05
CA ASN A 501 30.16 13.62 -18.18
C ASN A 501 29.84 13.00 -19.56
N TYR A 502 28.66 12.38 -19.70
CA TYR A 502 28.24 11.71 -20.93
C TYR A 502 27.41 12.63 -21.82
N ASN A 503 27.75 12.66 -23.11
CA ASN A 503 26.88 13.24 -24.15
C ASN A 503 25.77 12.24 -24.47
N THR A 504 24.64 12.37 -23.79
CA THR A 504 23.52 11.41 -23.82
C THR A 504 22.21 12.11 -23.47
N TYR A 505 21.08 11.41 -23.61
CA TYR A 505 19.80 11.88 -23.09
C TYR A 505 19.89 12.07 -21.58
N LYS A 506 19.40 13.20 -21.06
CA LYS A 506 19.35 13.51 -19.63
C LYS A 506 17.97 14.11 -19.32
N ALA A 507 17.53 13.97 -18.08
CA ALA A 507 16.33 14.60 -17.54
C ALA A 507 16.47 14.80 -16.03
N GLU A 508 15.61 15.62 -15.43
CA GLU A 508 15.49 15.77 -13.98
C GLU A 508 14.00 15.83 -13.63
N ASN A 509 13.62 15.26 -12.49
CA ASN A 509 12.34 15.50 -11.83
C ASN A 509 12.62 16.09 -10.44
N ILE A 510 11.93 17.15 -10.03
CA ILE A 510 12.03 17.72 -8.68
C ILE A 510 10.68 17.68 -7.96
N ALA A 511 10.69 17.61 -6.63
CA ALA A 511 9.49 17.69 -5.80
C ALA A 511 9.85 18.10 -4.36
N ARG A 512 8.88 18.61 -3.60
CA ARG A 512 9.02 18.89 -2.16
C ARG A 512 7.71 18.62 -1.43
N GLY A 513 7.75 18.49 -0.10
CA GLY A 513 6.56 18.22 0.73
C GLY A 513 6.17 16.74 0.86
N TYR A 514 6.70 15.85 0.01
CA TYR A 514 6.35 14.42 0.01
C TYR A 514 7.24 13.64 0.99
N SER A 515 6.64 13.06 2.03
CA SER A 515 7.35 12.33 3.08
C SER A 515 7.76 10.90 2.71
N THR A 516 7.21 10.35 1.61
CA THR A 516 7.43 8.95 1.21
C THR A 516 7.70 8.78 -0.28
N ALA A 517 8.40 7.69 -0.61
CA ALA A 517 8.65 7.23 -1.98
C ALA A 517 7.36 7.06 -2.80
N GLN A 518 6.29 6.56 -2.19
CA GLN A 518 5.02 6.31 -2.89
C GLN A 518 4.30 7.60 -3.26
N GLN A 519 4.31 8.59 -2.37
CA GLN A 519 3.70 9.90 -2.63
C GLN A 519 4.43 10.62 -3.78
N VAL A 520 5.76 10.74 -3.73
CA VAL A 520 6.53 11.43 -4.78
C VAL A 520 6.47 10.69 -6.12
N PHE A 521 6.43 9.35 -6.11
CA PHE A 521 6.18 8.55 -7.31
C PHE A 521 4.80 8.80 -7.92
N ASN A 522 3.74 8.83 -7.09
CA ASN A 522 2.39 9.12 -7.58
C ASN A 522 2.30 10.52 -8.17
N ALA A 523 2.88 11.52 -7.50
CA ALA A 523 2.90 12.91 -7.97
C ALA A 523 3.63 13.06 -9.32
N TRP A 524 4.80 12.45 -9.48
CA TRP A 524 5.51 12.45 -10.77
C TRP A 524 4.80 11.61 -11.84
N LYS A 525 4.02 10.59 -11.48
CA LYS A 525 3.23 9.79 -12.44
C LYS A 525 1.98 10.53 -12.92
N SER A 526 1.40 11.41 -12.09
CA SER A 526 0.23 12.21 -12.46
C SER A 526 0.57 13.49 -13.22
N SER A 527 1.78 14.06 -13.04
CA SER A 527 2.29 15.12 -13.91
C SER A 527 2.78 14.58 -15.26
N SER A 528 2.35 15.20 -16.36
CA SER A 528 2.64 14.70 -17.71
C SER A 528 4.10 14.89 -18.16
N GLY A 529 4.80 15.92 -17.67
CA GLY A 529 6.21 16.15 -17.97
C GLY A 529 7.11 15.23 -17.15
N HIS A 530 6.92 15.21 -15.84
CA HIS A 530 7.59 14.28 -14.93
C HIS A 530 7.40 12.80 -15.33
N ASP A 531 6.19 12.39 -15.73
CA ASP A 531 5.90 11.02 -16.19
C ASP A 531 6.57 10.72 -17.54
N ALA A 532 6.69 11.70 -18.43
CA ALA A 532 7.44 11.57 -19.69
C ALA A 532 8.91 11.24 -19.46
N ASN A 533 9.54 11.81 -18.41
CA ASN A 533 10.89 11.45 -17.99
C ASN A 533 10.94 10.00 -17.46
N MET A 534 10.04 9.64 -16.55
CA MET A 534 10.00 8.29 -15.96
C MET A 534 9.82 7.19 -17.03
N LYS A 535 8.99 7.42 -18.07
CA LYS A 535 8.75 6.46 -19.16
C LYS A 535 9.63 6.65 -20.41
N ASN A 536 10.66 7.50 -20.37
CA ASN A 536 11.52 7.73 -21.54
C ASN A 536 12.40 6.48 -21.82
N PRO A 537 12.31 5.84 -23.00
CA PRO A 537 13.10 4.65 -23.33
C PRO A 537 14.60 4.94 -23.52
N ASN A 538 14.97 6.21 -23.75
CA ASN A 538 16.37 6.60 -23.96
C ASN A 538 17.15 6.82 -22.66
N LEU A 539 16.45 6.94 -21.53
CA LEU A 539 17.04 7.06 -20.20
C LEU A 539 17.23 5.66 -19.60
N LYS A 540 18.40 5.40 -19.00
CA LYS A 540 18.85 4.08 -18.51
C LYS A 540 19.55 4.10 -17.16
N ALA A 541 20.09 5.25 -16.76
CA ALA A 541 20.63 5.52 -15.44
C ALA A 541 19.73 6.49 -14.67
N ILE A 542 19.76 6.38 -13.35
CA ILE A 542 19.00 7.21 -12.40
C ILE A 542 19.87 7.58 -11.21
N GLY A 543 19.76 8.81 -10.74
CA GLY A 543 20.18 9.27 -9.43
C GLY A 543 18.96 9.69 -8.63
N ILE A 544 18.97 9.45 -7.31
CA ILE A 544 17.87 9.85 -6.44
C ILE A 544 18.46 10.58 -5.23
N GLY A 545 17.92 11.75 -4.93
CA GLY A 545 18.31 12.59 -3.81
C GLY A 545 17.11 13.04 -2.99
N LEU A 546 16.98 12.49 -1.80
CA LEU A 546 16.12 12.97 -0.72
C LEU A 546 16.95 13.72 0.32
N HIS A 547 16.62 14.99 0.53
CA HIS A 547 17.09 15.81 1.65
C HIS A 547 15.92 16.11 2.61
N VAL A 548 16.21 16.17 3.91
CA VAL A 548 15.17 16.31 4.94
C VAL A 548 15.62 17.29 6.03
N ASP A 549 14.90 18.41 6.20
CA ASP A 549 15.00 19.27 7.38
C ASP A 549 13.63 19.42 8.07
N PRO A 550 13.41 18.80 9.25
CA PRO A 550 12.20 18.98 10.06
C PRO A 550 11.86 20.42 10.48
N ASN A 551 12.76 21.39 10.26
CA ASN A 551 12.55 22.80 10.57
C ASN A 551 12.11 23.63 9.35
N ASP A 552 12.24 23.12 8.13
CA ASP A 552 11.70 23.77 6.93
C ASP A 552 10.18 23.53 6.79
N GLN A 553 9.48 24.44 6.12
CA GLN A 553 8.03 24.36 5.90
C GLN A 553 7.59 23.19 5.01
N TYR A 554 8.46 22.69 4.12
CA TYR A 554 8.19 21.56 3.22
C TYR A 554 8.76 20.25 3.74
N VAL A 555 9.73 20.30 4.67
CA VAL A 555 10.40 19.18 5.35
C VAL A 555 11.21 18.23 4.47
N TYR A 556 10.70 17.83 3.30
CA TYR A 556 11.28 16.85 2.38
C TYR A 556 11.51 17.48 1.02
N PHE A 557 12.72 17.36 0.48
CA PHE A 557 13.09 17.81 -0.86
C PHE A 557 13.63 16.63 -1.67
N TRP A 558 13.08 16.45 -2.86
CA TRP A 558 13.36 15.36 -3.78
C TRP A 558 13.90 15.89 -5.10
N THR A 559 14.92 15.21 -5.61
CA THR A 559 15.43 15.34 -6.96
C THR A 559 15.69 13.94 -7.50
N THR A 560 15.31 13.69 -8.75
CA THR A 560 15.68 12.47 -9.48
C THR A 560 16.29 12.87 -10.81
N ASP A 561 17.59 12.70 -10.92
CA ASP A 561 18.34 12.89 -12.16
C ASP A 561 18.32 11.61 -13.01
N PHE A 562 18.25 11.76 -14.33
CA PHE A 562 18.26 10.65 -15.27
C PHE A 562 19.32 10.83 -16.35
N GLY A 563 19.84 9.72 -16.87
CA GLY A 563 20.79 9.73 -17.98
C GLY A 563 20.72 8.49 -18.87
N GLY A 564 21.09 8.60 -20.15
CA GLY A 564 21.01 7.48 -21.10
C GLY A 564 22.18 6.49 -21.09
N VAL A 565 23.26 6.78 -20.36
CA VAL A 565 24.43 5.89 -20.19
C VAL A 565 24.40 5.25 -18.80
N ILE A 566 24.49 3.93 -18.74
CA ILE A 566 24.70 3.20 -17.48
C ILE A 566 26.19 3.29 -17.12
N ASP A 567 26.50 3.99 -16.03
CA ASP A 567 27.87 4.22 -15.54
C ASP A 567 28.07 3.68 -14.11
N ALA A 568 27.40 2.57 -13.79
CA ALA A 568 27.37 1.91 -12.48
C ALA A 568 28.74 1.96 -11.76
N GLY A 569 28.84 2.86 -10.78
CA GLY A 569 30.07 3.09 -10.04
C GLY A 569 30.37 1.93 -9.09
N PRO A 570 31.64 1.62 -8.81
CA PRO A 570 31.95 0.58 -7.84
C PRO A 570 31.47 1.00 -6.44
N GLY A 571 30.48 0.26 -5.90
CA GLY A 571 30.07 0.34 -4.50
C GLY A 571 28.62 0.74 -4.22
N CYS A 572 27.82 1.05 -5.26
CA CYS A 572 26.36 1.18 -5.20
C CYS A 572 25.73 0.43 -6.37
#